data_AF-A0A0D0DF21-F1
#
_entry.id   AF-A0A0D0DF21-F1
#
_cell.length_a   1.000
_cell.length_b   1.000
_cell.length_c   1.000
_cell.angle_alpha   90.00
_cell.angle_beta   90.00
_cell.angle_gamma   90.00
#
_symmetry.space_group_name_H-M   'P 1'
#
loop_
_entity.id
_entity.type
_entity.pdbx_description
1 polymer ?
#
loop_
_entity_poly.entity_id
_entity_poly.type
_entity_poly.pdbx_seq_one_letter_code
_entity_poly.pdbx_strand_id
1 'polypeptide(L)'
;MFARSVQPDTVSLFSSTGSHPLGLFSIQVDSSLTSDSFVHLLNDTTSLPSPPPPAALISVPSVYRGQDNDTSQGRELSQTVLHIQSPTLQKTFIRCPPLTSHVAWGGKDLGLKHTRLHIQVRDLGRDWSFEVGIVDKVGRQGIIRCSTFQKSPKLLRNRNFGAPPLLHLPLAFPPSSSSPLTAWSTITLYLPNFVPRFASLSHSQTSSEYAQDTNPTERGSSSTQVPLPGGMYSHLAFIKIYATCRVRRVWLSDSAPITRTPWEFELYGN
;
A
#
# COMPACT_ATOMS: atom_id res chain seq x y z
N MET A 1 -0.08 16.34 9.19
CA MET A 1 0.01 15.76 10.55
C MET A 1 1.38 16.08 11.14
N PHE A 2 2.44 15.80 10.38
CA PHE A 2 3.85 15.98 10.71
C PHE A 2 4.55 17.09 9.89
N ALA A 3 3.79 17.88 9.10
CA ALA A 3 4.34 18.93 8.24
C ALA A 3 5.18 19.99 8.97
N ARG A 4 4.90 20.22 10.27
CA ARG A 4 5.62 21.17 11.14
C ARG A 4 6.51 20.47 12.18
N SER A 5 6.67 19.16 12.10
CA SER A 5 7.55 18.39 12.98
C SER A 5 8.96 18.38 12.41
N VAL A 6 9.96 18.16 13.28
CA VAL A 6 11.30 17.77 12.82
C VAL A 6 11.18 16.41 12.14
N GLN A 7 11.68 16.32 10.91
CA GLN A 7 11.63 15.09 10.12
C GLN A 7 13.07 14.57 9.97
N PRO A 8 13.50 13.62 10.82
CA PRO A 8 14.81 12.99 10.67
C PRO A 8 14.87 12.18 9.38
N ASP A 9 16.05 11.76 8.95
CA ASP A 9 16.26 11.02 7.70
C ASP A 9 15.42 9.74 7.56
N THR A 10 14.99 9.16 8.68
CA THR A 10 14.12 7.99 8.73
C THR A 10 12.97 8.21 9.71
N VAL A 11 11.74 7.92 9.28
CA VAL A 11 10.53 8.02 10.11
C VAL A 11 9.74 6.71 10.03
N SER A 12 9.58 6.03 11.16
CA SER A 12 8.72 4.85 11.27
C SER A 12 7.26 5.27 11.47
N LEU A 13 6.39 4.89 10.55
CA LEU A 13 4.93 5.10 10.66
C LEU A 13 4.24 3.97 11.42
N PHE A 14 4.69 2.73 11.20
CA PHE A 14 4.10 1.53 11.79
C PHE A 14 5.21 0.56 12.21
N SER A 15 5.08 0.01 13.41
CA SER A 15 5.88 -1.10 13.90
C SER A 15 4.99 -2.04 14.70
N SER A 16 4.90 -3.30 14.29
CA SER A 16 4.06 -4.32 14.94
C SER A 16 4.50 -4.67 16.37
N THR A 17 5.71 -4.31 16.76
CA THR A 17 6.25 -4.53 18.12
C THR A 17 6.15 -3.29 19.01
N GLY A 18 5.51 -2.20 18.53
CA GLY A 18 5.23 -1.03 19.36
C GLY A 18 4.15 -1.31 20.40
N SER A 19 4.07 -0.50 21.46
CA SER A 19 3.00 -0.60 22.46
C SER A 19 1.63 -0.24 21.88
N HIS A 20 1.58 0.68 20.93
CA HIS A 20 0.37 1.11 20.23
C HIS A 20 0.60 1.14 18.70
N PRO A 21 0.75 -0.02 18.03
CA PRO A 21 1.16 -0.09 16.62
C PRO A 21 0.24 0.70 15.67
N LEU A 22 -1.05 0.75 15.99
CA LEU A 22 -2.09 1.39 15.18
C LEU A 22 -2.47 2.80 15.67
N GLY A 23 -1.69 3.41 16.58
CA GLY A 23 -2.03 4.73 17.16
C GLY A 23 -2.16 5.86 16.14
N LEU A 24 -1.53 5.74 14.97
CA LEU A 24 -1.63 6.69 13.85
C LEU A 24 -2.61 6.24 12.75
N PHE A 25 -3.28 5.10 12.92
CA PHE A 25 -4.07 4.46 11.88
C PHE A 25 -5.55 4.40 12.27
N SER A 26 -6.44 4.69 11.31
CA SER A 26 -7.82 4.19 11.38
C SER A 26 -7.88 2.78 10.82
N ILE A 27 -8.74 1.96 11.40
CA ILE A 27 -9.03 0.61 10.95
C ILE A 27 -10.44 0.60 10.37
N GLN A 28 -10.60 0.05 9.17
CA GLN A 28 -11.90 -0.26 8.59
C GLN A 28 -11.96 -1.76 8.35
N VAL A 29 -13.06 -2.39 8.74
CA VAL A 29 -13.30 -3.83 8.58
C VAL A 29 -14.68 -4.03 7.97
N ASP A 30 -14.81 -5.00 7.07
CA ASP A 30 -16.11 -5.41 6.55
C ASP A 30 -16.96 -6.09 7.62
N SER A 31 -17.89 -5.34 8.20
CA SER A 31 -18.79 -5.83 9.25
C SER A 31 -19.79 -6.89 8.78
N SER A 32 -19.95 -7.07 7.45
CA SER A 32 -20.84 -8.11 6.91
C SER A 32 -20.20 -9.51 6.90
N LEU A 33 -18.89 -9.62 7.14
CA LEU A 33 -18.12 -10.87 7.07
C LEU A 33 -17.19 -11.00 8.29
N THR A 34 -17.78 -11.02 9.49
CA THR A 34 -17.04 -11.00 10.77
C THR A 34 -16.17 -12.23 11.04
N SER A 35 -16.44 -13.36 10.38
CA SER A 35 -15.62 -14.57 10.43
C SER A 35 -14.32 -14.46 9.62
N ASP A 36 -14.34 -13.66 8.55
CA ASP A 36 -13.28 -13.64 7.55
C ASP A 36 -12.55 -12.29 7.48
N SER A 37 -13.18 -11.23 8.01
CA SER A 37 -12.69 -9.86 7.95
C SER A 37 -12.27 -9.36 9.33
N PHE A 38 -10.97 -9.15 9.54
CA PHE A 38 -10.44 -8.65 10.80
C PHE A 38 -9.01 -8.11 10.66
N VAL A 39 -8.57 -7.40 11.70
CA VAL A 39 -7.20 -6.92 11.89
C VAL A 39 -6.73 -7.41 13.26
N HIS A 40 -5.61 -8.13 13.32
CA HIS A 40 -5.17 -8.81 14.53
C HIS A 40 -3.64 -8.88 14.63
N LEU A 41 -3.10 -8.77 15.84
CA LEU A 41 -1.66 -8.96 16.09
C LEU A 41 -1.41 -10.41 16.49
N LEU A 42 -0.49 -11.07 15.81
CA LEU A 42 -0.08 -12.45 16.09
C LEU A 42 1.42 -12.62 15.86
N ASN A 43 2.00 -13.69 16.41
CA ASN A 43 3.34 -14.12 16.10
C ASN A 43 3.35 -14.77 14.70
N ASP A 44 4.27 -14.37 13.83
CA ASP A 44 4.27 -14.84 12.45
C ASP A 44 4.56 -16.35 12.34
N THR A 45 5.38 -16.91 13.23
CA THR A 45 5.68 -18.36 13.28
C THR A 45 4.52 -19.18 13.83
N THR A 46 4.02 -18.82 15.01
CA THR A 46 3.01 -19.66 15.70
C THR A 46 1.58 -19.33 15.31
N SER A 47 1.35 -18.17 14.67
CA SER A 47 0.02 -17.61 14.40
C SER A 47 -0.82 -17.38 15.68
N LEU A 48 -0.16 -17.20 16.83
CA LEU A 48 -0.79 -16.96 18.13
C LEU A 48 -0.59 -15.51 18.60
N PRO A 49 -1.54 -14.92 19.35
CA PRO A 49 -2.81 -15.53 19.75
C PRO A 49 -3.78 -15.66 18.57
N SER A 50 -4.68 -16.64 18.63
CA SER A 50 -5.77 -16.75 17.65
C SER A 50 -6.67 -15.50 17.71
N PRO A 51 -7.25 -15.07 16.58
CA PRO A 51 -8.22 -14.00 16.60
C PRO A 51 -9.47 -14.41 17.42
N PRO A 52 -10.16 -13.44 18.05
CA PRO A 52 -11.37 -13.74 18.81
C PRO A 52 -12.49 -14.26 17.90
N PRO A 53 -13.30 -15.24 18.34
CA PRO A 53 -14.46 -15.72 17.58
C PRO A 53 -15.40 -14.56 17.17
N PRO A 54 -16.05 -14.62 15.99
CA PRO A 54 -16.11 -15.75 15.06
C PRO A 54 -14.94 -15.80 14.06
N ALA A 55 -13.94 -14.94 14.20
CA ALA A 55 -12.87 -14.82 13.22
C ALA A 55 -11.98 -16.08 13.16
N ALA A 56 -11.61 -16.48 11.94
CA ALA A 56 -10.71 -17.60 11.69
C ALA A 56 -9.57 -17.20 10.74
N LEU A 57 -8.35 -17.63 11.06
CA LEU A 57 -7.18 -17.38 10.21
C LEU A 57 -7.24 -18.22 8.94
N ILE A 58 -6.91 -17.61 7.80
CA ILE A 58 -6.64 -18.36 6.57
C ILE A 58 -5.32 -19.15 6.68
N SER A 59 -5.24 -20.25 5.95
CA SER A 59 -3.98 -20.96 5.75
C SER A 59 -2.99 -20.10 4.97
N VAL A 60 -1.75 -20.06 5.44
CA VAL A 60 -0.64 -19.39 4.75
C VAL A 60 -0.14 -20.32 3.64
N PRO A 61 0.11 -19.82 2.41
CA PRO A 61 0.61 -20.66 1.32
C PRO A 61 1.98 -21.25 1.67
N SER A 62 2.20 -22.51 1.28
CA SER A 62 3.54 -23.10 1.35
C SER A 62 4.44 -22.45 0.30
N VAL A 63 5.64 -22.05 0.73
CA VAL A 63 6.64 -21.42 -0.14
C VAL A 63 7.44 -22.48 -0.91
N TYR A 64 7.42 -23.74 -0.45
CA TYR A 64 8.10 -24.87 -1.07
C TYR A 64 7.09 -25.80 -1.75
N ARG A 65 7.35 -26.12 -3.02
CA ARG A 65 6.64 -27.15 -3.78
C ARG A 65 7.62 -28.27 -4.13
N GLY A 66 8.30 -28.81 -3.10
CA GLY A 66 9.25 -29.93 -3.21
C GLY A 66 8.58 -31.27 -2.90
N GLN A 67 9.13 -32.36 -3.43
CA GLN A 67 8.59 -33.72 -3.40
C GLN A 67 8.63 -34.40 -2.01
N ASP A 68 9.24 -33.76 -1.01
CA ASP A 68 9.24 -34.22 0.37
C ASP A 68 8.13 -33.52 1.15
N ASN A 69 7.43 -34.29 1.99
CA ASN A 69 6.26 -33.91 2.81
C ASN A 69 6.49 -32.75 3.80
N ASP A 70 7.61 -32.04 3.73
CA ASP A 70 7.93 -30.92 4.59
C ASP A 70 7.42 -29.62 3.94
N THR A 71 6.15 -29.30 4.22
CA THR A 71 5.49 -28.07 3.75
C THR A 71 6.05 -26.86 4.49
N SER A 72 7.32 -26.49 4.28
CA SER A 72 7.88 -25.29 4.91
C SER A 72 7.22 -24.03 4.33
N GLN A 73 6.70 -23.15 5.18
CA GLN A 73 6.03 -21.89 4.79
C GLN A 73 7.03 -20.76 4.49
N GLY A 74 8.28 -21.11 4.14
CA GLY A 74 9.44 -20.20 4.13
C GLY A 74 9.97 -19.97 5.55
N ARG A 75 11.15 -19.34 5.72
CA ARG A 75 11.56 -18.90 7.06
C ARG A 75 10.63 -17.80 7.54
N GLU A 76 10.00 -18.06 8.66
CA GLU A 76 9.05 -17.17 9.32
C GLU A 76 9.79 -16.22 10.25
N LEU A 77 9.16 -15.10 10.59
CA LEU A 77 9.70 -14.22 11.62
C LEU A 77 9.17 -14.69 12.97
N SER A 78 10.03 -15.00 13.93
CA SER A 78 9.57 -15.27 15.31
C SER A 78 9.27 -13.95 16.05
N GLN A 79 8.38 -13.14 15.46
CA GLN A 79 8.04 -11.80 15.90
C GLN A 79 6.53 -11.55 15.75
N THR A 80 6.02 -10.61 16.54
CA THR A 80 4.65 -10.10 16.40
C THR A 80 4.52 -9.32 15.08
N VAL A 81 3.46 -9.58 14.34
CA VAL A 81 3.10 -8.94 13.08
C VAL A 81 1.61 -8.63 13.06
N LEU A 82 1.22 -7.68 12.22
CA LEU A 82 -0.18 -7.33 12.02
C LEU A 82 -0.75 -8.12 10.86
N HIS A 83 -1.70 -8.99 11.14
CA HIS A 83 -2.48 -9.73 10.16
C HIS A 83 -3.74 -8.94 9.80
N ILE A 84 -3.95 -8.68 8.52
CA ILE A 84 -5.15 -8.02 7.99
C ILE A 84 -5.79 -8.99 7.02
N GLN A 85 -7.01 -9.44 7.30
CA GLN A 85 -7.70 -10.47 6.51
C GLN A 85 -9.07 -9.97 6.09
N SER A 86 -9.47 -10.29 4.86
CA SER A 86 -10.83 -10.12 4.34
C SER A 86 -10.90 -10.68 2.92
N PRO A 87 -12.03 -11.28 2.50
CA PRO A 87 -12.27 -11.62 1.10
C PRO A 87 -12.67 -10.39 0.26
N THR A 88 -13.08 -9.28 0.90
CA THR A 88 -13.52 -8.04 0.26
C THR A 88 -12.47 -6.94 0.42
N LEU A 89 -11.43 -6.98 -0.41
CA LEU A 89 -10.24 -6.13 -0.30
C LEU A 89 -10.57 -4.65 -0.03
N GLN A 90 -11.54 -4.08 -0.76
CA GLN A 90 -11.87 -2.65 -0.67
C GLN A 90 -12.48 -2.21 0.67
N LYS A 91 -13.07 -3.14 1.44
CA LYS A 91 -13.82 -2.84 2.67
C LYS A 91 -13.00 -3.02 3.94
N THR A 92 -11.88 -3.73 3.89
CA THR A 92 -11.03 -3.98 5.04
C THR A 92 -9.61 -3.45 4.80
N PHE A 93 -9.20 -2.46 5.58
CA PHE A 93 -7.90 -1.81 5.46
C PHE A 93 -7.51 -1.05 6.73
N ILE A 94 -6.23 -0.72 6.83
CA ILE A 94 -5.73 0.32 7.75
C ILE A 94 -5.30 1.55 6.94
N ARG A 95 -5.46 2.75 7.49
CA ARG A 95 -5.01 4.00 6.85
C ARG A 95 -4.39 4.96 7.85
N CYS A 96 -3.26 5.54 7.47
CA CYS A 96 -2.56 6.60 8.19
C CYS A 96 -2.43 7.82 7.26
N PRO A 97 -2.95 9.01 7.63
CA PRO A 97 -3.57 9.31 8.92
C PRO A 97 -4.99 8.73 9.02
N PRO A 98 -5.60 8.70 10.22
CA PRO A 98 -6.95 8.16 10.40
C PRO A 98 -7.97 8.89 9.51
N LEU A 99 -8.99 8.19 9.00
CA LEU A 99 -10.09 8.86 8.30
C LEU A 99 -10.83 9.79 9.28
N THR A 100 -10.82 11.10 8.99
CA THR A 100 -11.72 12.06 9.64
C THR A 100 -12.98 12.19 8.78
N SER A 101 -14.16 12.15 9.42
CA SER A 101 -15.45 12.22 8.71
C SER A 101 -15.57 13.51 7.87
N HIS A 102 -16.23 13.38 6.71
CA HIS A 102 -16.68 14.43 5.77
C HIS A 102 -15.80 14.86 4.58
N VAL A 103 -14.54 14.46 4.45
CA VAL A 103 -13.83 14.67 3.17
C VAL A 103 -12.92 13.49 2.86
N ALA A 104 -13.24 12.74 1.80
CA ALA A 104 -12.37 11.68 1.26
C ALA A 104 -10.95 12.20 0.98
N TRP A 105 -10.84 13.51 0.69
CA TRP A 105 -9.63 14.26 0.37
C TRP A 105 -9.78 15.71 0.86
N GLY A 106 -9.20 16.02 2.02
CA GLY A 106 -9.36 17.32 2.71
C GLY A 106 -9.11 17.26 4.22
N GLY A 107 -9.01 16.05 4.79
CA GLY A 107 -8.49 15.85 6.14
C GLY A 107 -6.98 16.15 6.26
N LYS A 108 -6.49 16.21 7.50
CA LYS A 108 -5.07 16.45 7.84
C LYS A 108 -4.20 15.38 7.14
N ASP A 109 -3.38 15.79 6.17
CA ASP A 109 -2.39 14.93 5.50
C ASP A 109 -1.35 14.37 6.49
N LEU A 110 -0.42 13.51 6.05
CA LEU A 110 0.79 13.22 6.82
C LEU A 110 1.76 14.40 6.77
N GLY A 111 2.09 14.88 5.56
CA GLY A 111 3.03 15.99 5.39
C GLY A 111 4.49 15.57 5.56
N LEU A 112 4.80 14.29 5.38
CA LEU A 112 6.15 13.73 5.46
C LEU A 112 6.86 13.88 4.12
N LYS A 113 8.01 14.54 4.09
CA LYS A 113 8.71 14.96 2.87
C LYS A 113 9.67 13.92 2.31
N HIS A 114 9.86 12.82 3.03
CA HIS A 114 10.76 11.74 2.62
C HIS A 114 10.43 11.21 1.24
N THR A 115 11.47 10.86 0.52
CA THR A 115 11.36 10.45 -0.88
C THR A 115 11.13 8.95 -1.06
N ARG A 116 11.45 8.12 -0.06
CA ARG A 116 11.25 6.67 -0.11
C ARG A 116 10.23 6.21 0.91
N LEU A 117 9.34 5.32 0.48
CA LEU A 117 8.42 4.58 1.32
C LEU A 117 8.82 3.11 1.31
N HIS A 118 8.88 2.49 2.48
CA HIS A 118 9.19 1.09 2.66
C HIS A 118 8.06 0.38 3.41
N ILE A 119 7.70 -0.82 2.94
CA ILE A 119 6.67 -1.66 3.54
C ILE A 119 7.22 -3.08 3.65
N GLN A 120 7.31 -3.61 4.87
CA GLN A 120 7.60 -5.01 5.13
C GLN A 120 6.31 -5.82 5.23
N VAL A 121 6.14 -6.72 4.28
CA VAL A 121 4.90 -7.50 4.11
C VAL A 121 5.21 -8.96 3.78
N ARG A 122 4.38 -9.87 4.29
CA ARG A 122 4.33 -11.29 3.88
C ARG A 122 3.15 -11.47 2.94
N ASP A 123 3.40 -12.10 1.80
CA ASP A 123 2.35 -12.51 0.87
C ASP A 123 1.58 -13.70 1.46
N LEU A 124 0.25 -13.62 1.44
CA LEU A 124 -0.65 -14.68 1.89
C LEU A 124 -1.25 -15.46 0.71
N GLY A 125 -0.73 -15.29 -0.51
CA GLY A 125 -1.16 -16.01 -1.71
C GLY A 125 -2.54 -15.61 -2.19
N ARG A 126 -2.98 -14.39 -1.85
CA ARG A 126 -4.28 -13.82 -2.22
C ARG A 126 -4.09 -12.42 -2.81
N ASP A 127 -5.12 -11.93 -3.48
CA ASP A 127 -5.14 -10.59 -4.05
C ASP A 127 -4.88 -9.54 -2.97
N TRP A 128 -3.84 -8.73 -3.16
CA TRP A 128 -3.40 -7.72 -2.21
C TRP A 128 -3.14 -6.39 -2.91
N SER A 129 -3.33 -5.29 -2.19
CA SER A 129 -2.97 -3.96 -2.67
C SER A 129 -2.70 -2.97 -1.55
N PHE A 130 -2.07 -1.87 -1.89
CA PHE A 130 -1.96 -0.70 -1.02
C PHE A 130 -2.03 0.59 -1.84
N GLU A 131 -2.33 1.68 -1.15
CA GLU A 131 -2.44 3.02 -1.71
C GLU A 131 -1.53 4.00 -0.98
N VAL A 132 -1.03 4.95 -1.75
CA VAL A 132 -0.17 6.02 -1.30
C VAL A 132 -0.70 7.32 -1.89
N GLY A 133 -1.14 8.24 -1.05
CA GLY A 133 -1.50 9.59 -1.47
C GLY A 133 -0.24 10.45 -1.55
N ILE A 134 -0.01 11.13 -2.66
CA ILE A 134 1.12 12.05 -2.86
C ILE A 134 0.63 13.44 -3.25
N VAL A 135 1.46 14.44 -2.95
CA VAL A 135 1.22 15.85 -3.32
C VAL A 135 2.46 16.39 -4.02
N ASP A 136 2.26 17.17 -5.07
CA ASP A 136 3.34 17.92 -5.72
C ASP A 136 3.54 19.32 -5.09
N LYS A 137 4.60 20.04 -5.45
CA LYS A 137 4.93 21.35 -4.86
C LYS A 137 3.89 22.44 -5.14
N VAL A 138 3.01 22.23 -6.12
CA VAL A 138 1.92 23.16 -6.45
C VAL A 138 0.63 22.78 -5.71
N GLY A 139 0.64 21.70 -4.93
CA GLY A 139 -0.50 21.24 -4.13
C GLY A 139 -1.43 20.28 -4.87
N ARG A 140 -1.07 19.82 -6.08
CA ARG A 140 -1.87 18.84 -6.82
C ARG A 140 -1.68 17.46 -6.22
N GLN A 141 -2.79 16.74 -6.07
CA GLN A 141 -2.85 15.46 -5.38
C GLN A 141 -2.99 14.31 -6.36
N GLY A 142 -2.42 13.15 -6.02
CA GLY A 142 -2.59 11.91 -6.75
C GLY A 142 -2.53 10.70 -5.83
N ILE A 143 -3.19 9.62 -6.25
CA ILE A 143 -3.13 8.32 -5.57
C ILE A 143 -2.30 7.38 -6.41
N ILE A 144 -1.34 6.72 -5.79
CA ILE A 144 -0.66 5.57 -6.37
C ILE A 144 -1.23 4.34 -5.69
N ARG A 145 -1.82 3.43 -6.46
CA ARG A 145 -2.23 2.11 -5.98
C ARG A 145 -1.35 1.06 -6.62
N CYS A 146 -0.75 0.21 -5.81
CA CYS A 146 0.01 -0.96 -6.28
C CYS A 146 -0.78 -2.21 -5.92
N SER A 147 -1.03 -3.12 -6.87
CA SER A 147 -1.77 -4.35 -6.59
C SER A 147 -1.31 -5.57 -7.35
N THR A 148 -1.50 -6.74 -6.76
CA THR A 148 -1.06 -8.04 -7.32
C THR A 148 -1.92 -8.52 -8.49
N PHE A 149 -3.17 -8.04 -8.58
CA PHE A 149 -4.11 -8.37 -9.65
C PHE A 149 -4.08 -7.41 -10.85
N GLN A 150 -3.31 -6.32 -10.78
CA GLN A 150 -3.18 -5.39 -11.89
C GLN A 150 -2.10 -5.88 -12.86
N LYS A 151 -2.44 -5.98 -14.15
CA LYS A 151 -1.51 -6.48 -15.19
C LYS A 151 -0.70 -5.39 -15.88
N SER A 152 -1.28 -4.20 -16.04
CA SER A 152 -0.65 -3.08 -16.74
C SER A 152 -0.92 -1.74 -16.04
N PRO A 153 -0.01 -0.75 -16.09
CA PRO A 153 -0.27 0.57 -15.52
C PRO A 153 -1.53 1.20 -16.12
N LYS A 154 -2.40 1.76 -15.28
CA LYS A 154 -3.61 2.48 -15.70
C LYS A 154 -3.77 3.77 -14.91
N LEU A 155 -4.08 4.86 -15.60
CA LEU A 155 -4.53 6.10 -14.97
C LEU A 155 -6.06 6.12 -14.98
N LEU A 156 -6.66 6.30 -13.80
CA LEU A 156 -8.09 6.44 -13.60
C LEU A 156 -8.36 7.86 -13.12
N ARG A 157 -9.10 8.62 -13.94
CA ARG A 157 -9.57 9.95 -13.56
C ARG A 157 -10.95 9.79 -12.94
N ASN A 158 -11.10 10.25 -11.70
CA ASN A 158 -12.39 10.15 -11.04
C ASN A 158 -13.37 11.16 -11.66
N ARG A 159 -14.57 10.69 -12.01
CA ARG A 159 -15.66 11.54 -12.52
C ARG A 159 -16.32 12.35 -11.41
N ASN A 160 -16.13 11.94 -10.16
CA ASN A 160 -16.64 12.66 -9.00
C ASN A 160 -15.78 13.91 -8.76
N PHE A 161 -16.44 15.07 -8.72
CA PHE A 161 -15.81 16.35 -8.41
C PHE A 161 -15.01 16.27 -7.11
N GLY A 162 -13.71 16.60 -7.18
CA GLY A 162 -12.82 16.74 -6.02
C GLY A 162 -12.02 15.50 -5.61
N ALA A 163 -12.24 14.34 -6.25
CA ALA A 163 -11.39 13.17 -5.98
C ALA A 163 -10.10 13.22 -6.84
N PRO A 164 -8.91 13.00 -6.27
CA PRO A 164 -7.67 13.02 -7.02
C PRO A 164 -7.57 11.84 -7.99
N PRO A 165 -6.80 11.99 -9.07
CA PRO A 165 -6.52 10.91 -10.02
C PRO A 165 -5.84 9.72 -9.33
N LEU A 166 -6.13 8.52 -9.82
CA LEU A 166 -5.59 7.26 -9.35
C LEU A 166 -4.69 6.62 -10.41
N LEU A 167 -3.40 6.53 -10.11
CA LEU A 167 -2.42 5.75 -10.85
C LEU A 167 -2.37 4.33 -10.29
N HIS A 168 -2.92 3.36 -11.02
CA HIS A 168 -2.97 1.95 -10.63
C HIS A 168 -1.87 1.16 -11.33
N LEU A 169 -0.95 0.60 -10.56
CA LEU A 169 0.26 -0.07 -11.00
C LEU A 169 0.25 -1.56 -10.67
N PRO A 170 0.85 -2.41 -11.53
CA PRO A 170 1.11 -3.80 -11.21
C PRO A 170 2.13 -3.91 -10.06
N LEU A 171 1.91 -4.88 -9.19
CA LEU A 171 2.83 -5.28 -8.14
C LEU A 171 3.04 -6.80 -8.23
N ALA A 172 4.29 -7.25 -8.17
CA ALA A 172 4.60 -8.67 -8.11
C ALA A 172 5.53 -8.91 -6.92
N PHE A 173 5.23 -9.95 -6.14
CA PHE A 173 6.18 -10.48 -5.18
C PHE A 173 7.29 -11.26 -5.91
N PRO A 174 8.50 -11.31 -5.35
CA PRO A 174 9.55 -12.15 -5.91
C PRO A 174 9.06 -13.58 -6.09
N PRO A 175 9.38 -14.25 -7.21
CA PRO A 175 8.99 -15.64 -7.42
C PRO A 175 9.60 -16.51 -6.32
N SER A 176 8.86 -17.53 -5.89
CA SER A 176 9.38 -18.56 -5.00
C SER A 176 10.61 -19.20 -5.64
N SER A 177 11.80 -18.98 -5.07
CA SER A 177 13.01 -19.68 -5.49
C SER A 177 13.04 -21.09 -4.86
N SER A 178 14.02 -21.91 -5.22
CA SER A 178 14.25 -23.21 -4.57
C SER A 178 14.82 -23.09 -3.15
N SER A 179 15.26 -21.90 -2.74
CA SER A 179 15.82 -21.62 -1.41
C SER A 179 15.51 -20.20 -0.92
N PRO A 180 14.23 -19.80 -0.78
CA PRO A 180 13.88 -18.47 -0.33
C PRO A 180 14.19 -18.35 1.16
N LEU A 181 15.09 -17.43 1.50
CA LEU A 181 15.53 -17.20 2.87
C LEU A 181 14.41 -16.69 3.79
N THR A 182 13.30 -16.17 3.25
CA THR A 182 12.13 -15.77 4.03
C THR A 182 10.90 -15.59 3.13
N ALA A 183 9.69 -15.75 3.68
CA ALA A 183 8.43 -15.42 3.02
C ALA A 183 8.12 -13.90 3.00
N TRP A 184 8.96 -13.09 3.63
CA TRP A 184 8.80 -11.65 3.76
C TRP A 184 9.48 -10.88 2.63
N SER A 185 8.86 -9.79 2.21
CA SER A 185 9.40 -8.86 1.22
C SER A 185 9.40 -7.43 1.76
N THR A 186 10.42 -6.66 1.38
CA THR A 186 10.44 -5.21 1.60
C THR A 186 10.16 -4.50 0.28
N ILE A 187 8.96 -3.92 0.17
CA ILE A 187 8.59 -3.11 -0.99
C ILE A 187 9.11 -1.71 -0.76
N THR A 188 9.89 -1.19 -1.71
CA THR A 188 10.45 0.17 -1.65
C THR A 188 9.96 1.00 -2.84
N LEU A 189 9.32 2.13 -2.56
CA LEU A 189 8.88 3.08 -3.58
C LEU A 189 9.66 4.38 -3.46
N TYR A 190 10.29 4.83 -4.55
CA TYR A 190 10.79 6.20 -4.65
C TYR A 190 9.69 7.10 -5.20
N LEU A 191 9.01 7.80 -4.28
CA LEU A 191 7.79 8.57 -4.52
C LEU A 191 7.94 9.64 -5.62
N PRO A 192 9.08 10.35 -5.76
CA PRO A 192 9.24 11.34 -6.82
C PRO A 192 9.11 10.80 -8.24
N ASN A 193 9.45 9.53 -8.49
CA ASN A 193 9.37 8.94 -9.83
C ASN A 193 7.93 8.77 -10.33
N PHE A 194 6.93 8.80 -9.45
CA PHE A 194 5.54 8.58 -9.83
C PHE A 194 4.82 9.87 -10.24
N VAL A 195 5.25 11.04 -9.77
CA VAL A 195 4.64 12.32 -10.14
C VAL A 195 4.58 12.53 -11.67
N PRO A 196 5.69 12.40 -12.43
CA PRO A 196 5.64 12.57 -13.88
C PRO A 196 4.82 11.46 -14.59
N ARG A 197 4.58 10.32 -13.94
CA ARG A 197 3.84 9.20 -14.55
C ARG A 197 2.36 9.53 -14.76
N PHE A 198 1.77 10.34 -13.89
CA PHE A 198 0.39 10.84 -14.06
C PHE A 198 0.24 11.57 -15.38
N ALA A 199 1.16 12.48 -15.70
CA ALA A 199 1.16 13.20 -16.96
C ALA A 199 1.49 12.28 -18.16
N SER A 200 2.47 11.39 -18.05
CA SER A 200 2.85 10.52 -19.18
C SER A 200 1.71 9.60 -19.64
N LEU A 201 0.98 9.01 -18.68
CA LEU A 201 -0.09 8.07 -19.01
C LEU A 201 -1.33 8.76 -19.53
N SER A 202 -1.61 10.01 -19.11
CA SER A 202 -2.71 10.74 -19.71
C SER A 202 -2.53 10.99 -21.20
N HIS A 203 -1.31 11.30 -21.65
CA HIS A 203 -1.04 11.51 -23.08
C HIS A 203 -1.19 10.21 -23.89
N SER A 204 -0.77 9.07 -23.32
CA SER A 204 -0.91 7.77 -23.98
C SER A 204 -2.37 7.31 -24.11
N GLN A 205 -3.19 7.53 -23.08
CA GLN A 205 -4.60 7.11 -23.09
C GLN A 205 -5.45 7.93 -24.05
N THR A 206 -5.21 9.24 -24.16
CA THR A 206 -5.91 10.07 -25.14
C THR A 206 -5.62 9.61 -26.56
N SER A 207 -4.38 9.20 -26.87
CA SER A 207 -4.04 8.72 -28.22
C SER A 207 -4.71 7.39 -28.62
N SER A 208 -5.03 6.53 -27.65
CA SER A 208 -5.73 5.26 -27.91
C SER A 208 -7.24 5.41 -28.03
N GLU A 209 -7.84 6.43 -27.42
CA GLU A 209 -9.30 6.66 -27.48
C GLU A 209 -9.75 7.30 -28.80
N TYR A 210 -8.85 7.92 -29.58
CA TYR A 210 -9.16 8.46 -30.92
C TYR A 210 -9.12 7.43 -32.05
N ALA A 211 -8.90 6.14 -31.75
CA ALA A 211 -8.89 5.07 -32.76
C ALA A 211 -10.22 4.30 -32.90
N GLN A 212 -11.25 4.65 -32.11
CA GLN A 212 -12.59 4.09 -32.24
C GLN A 212 -13.65 5.20 -32.19
N ASP A 213 -14.46 5.25 -33.26
CA ASP A 213 -15.67 6.03 -33.48
C ASP A 213 -15.56 7.54 -33.69
N THR A 214 -15.41 7.89 -34.97
CA THR A 214 -15.89 9.14 -35.55
C THR A 214 -17.41 9.27 -35.41
N ASN A 215 -17.88 10.07 -34.45
CA ASN A 215 -19.15 10.80 -34.53
C ASN A 215 -18.93 12.25 -34.08
N PRO A 216 -18.93 13.23 -35.01
CA PRO A 216 -18.56 14.61 -34.73
C PRO A 216 -19.79 15.45 -34.35
N THR A 217 -20.45 15.12 -33.25
CA THR A 217 -21.54 15.95 -32.72
C THR A 217 -21.60 15.84 -31.21
N GLU A 218 -20.73 16.58 -30.52
CA GLU A 218 -20.95 17.10 -29.15
C GLU A 218 -19.76 18.01 -28.75
N ARG A 219 -19.68 19.19 -29.39
CA ARG A 219 -18.89 20.30 -28.85
C ARG A 219 -19.71 20.95 -27.74
N GLY A 220 -19.42 20.64 -26.48
CA GLY A 220 -19.95 21.41 -25.36
C GLY A 220 -20.12 20.69 -24.04
N SER A 221 -19.03 20.27 -23.40
CA SER A 221 -18.90 20.47 -21.95
C SER A 221 -17.42 20.53 -21.57
N SER A 222 -16.98 21.69 -21.09
CA SER A 222 -15.69 21.84 -20.43
C SER A 222 -15.74 21.08 -19.11
N SER A 223 -15.57 19.76 -19.15
CA SER A 223 -15.38 18.97 -17.93
C SER A 223 -14.19 19.57 -17.18
N THR A 224 -14.45 20.12 -15.99
CA THR A 224 -13.45 20.67 -15.08
C THR A 224 -12.62 19.51 -14.54
N GLN A 225 -11.69 19.02 -15.38
CA GLN A 225 -10.82 17.91 -15.03
C GLN A 225 -9.94 18.33 -13.86
N VAL A 226 -9.94 17.52 -12.80
CA VAL A 226 -9.01 17.70 -11.66
C VAL A 226 -7.58 17.71 -12.21
N PRO A 227 -6.78 18.74 -11.91
CA PRO A 227 -5.45 18.87 -12.48
C PRO A 227 -4.56 17.71 -12.01
N LEU A 228 -3.88 17.07 -12.96
CA LEU A 228 -2.97 15.96 -12.66
C LEU A 228 -1.70 16.48 -11.97
N PRO A 229 -1.15 15.74 -11.00
CA PRO A 229 0.21 15.96 -10.53
C PRO A 229 1.18 15.88 -11.70
N GLY A 230 2.12 16.82 -11.75
CA GLY A 230 3.15 16.84 -12.79
C GLY A 230 4.37 17.68 -12.45
N GLY A 231 4.40 18.29 -11.26
CA GLY A 231 5.52 19.09 -10.79
C GLY A 231 6.54 18.25 -10.04
N MET A 232 7.33 18.91 -9.18
CA MET A 232 8.19 18.22 -8.23
C MET A 232 7.36 17.61 -7.11
N TYR A 233 7.75 16.43 -6.63
CA TYR A 233 7.22 15.85 -5.40
C TYR A 233 7.37 16.80 -4.21
N SER A 234 6.34 16.87 -3.37
CA SER A 234 6.33 17.67 -2.13
C SER A 234 6.36 16.78 -0.91
N HIS A 235 5.37 15.90 -0.74
CA HIS A 235 5.25 15.04 0.44
C HIS A 235 4.26 13.89 0.24
N LEU A 236 4.31 12.95 1.19
CA LEU A 236 3.35 11.87 1.38
C LEU A 236 2.12 12.42 2.12
N ALA A 237 0.94 12.24 1.52
CA ALA A 237 -0.33 12.63 2.10
C ALA A 237 -0.94 11.54 3.00
N PHE A 238 -0.89 10.28 2.56
CA PHE A 238 -1.33 9.13 3.36
C PHE A 238 -0.75 7.82 2.84
N ILE A 239 -0.85 6.80 3.68
CA ILE A 239 -0.75 5.38 3.28
C ILE A 239 -2.03 4.65 3.69
N LYS A 240 -2.54 3.79 2.82
CA LYS A 240 -3.61 2.82 3.11
C LYS A 240 -3.15 1.43 2.69
N ILE A 241 -3.27 0.46 3.58
CA ILE A 241 -2.90 -0.94 3.32
C ILE A 241 -4.16 -1.77 3.43
N TYR A 242 -4.48 -2.50 2.35
CA TYR A 242 -5.66 -3.35 2.31
C TYR A 242 -5.40 -4.74 2.95
N ALA A 243 -6.49 -5.45 3.23
CA ALA A 243 -6.49 -6.82 3.73
C ALA A 243 -5.76 -7.80 2.82
N THR A 244 -5.62 -9.04 3.34
CA THR A 244 -4.91 -10.22 2.78
C THR A 244 -3.38 -10.15 2.87
N CYS A 245 -2.86 -9.56 3.95
CA CYS A 245 -1.42 -9.52 4.19
C CYS A 245 -1.05 -9.64 5.67
N ARG A 246 0.22 -9.95 5.95
CA ARG A 246 0.85 -9.62 7.24
C ARG A 246 1.83 -8.48 7.07
N VAL A 247 1.79 -7.50 7.97
CA VAL A 247 2.64 -6.30 7.95
C VAL A 247 3.46 -6.24 9.24
N ARG A 248 4.75 -5.96 9.10
CA ARG A 248 5.67 -5.80 10.25
C ARG A 248 6.07 -4.35 10.46
N ARG A 249 6.48 -3.67 9.39
CA ARG A 249 6.97 -2.28 9.45
C ARG A 249 6.55 -1.47 8.24
N VAL A 250 6.28 -0.19 8.49
CA VAL A 250 6.15 0.84 7.45
C VAL A 250 6.97 2.03 7.89
N TRP A 251 7.90 2.47 7.05
CA TRP A 251 8.75 3.62 7.33
C TRP A 251 9.05 4.40 6.06
N LEU A 252 9.48 5.64 6.25
CA LEU A 252 10.03 6.45 5.17
C LEU A 252 11.50 6.73 5.43
N SER A 253 12.25 6.96 4.35
CA SER A 253 13.62 7.45 4.44
C SER A 253 14.00 8.37 3.28
N ASP A 254 15.06 9.16 3.48
CA ASP A 254 15.73 9.90 2.40
C ASP A 254 17.06 9.29 1.96
N SER A 255 17.61 8.38 2.76
CA SER A 255 18.87 7.72 2.45
C SER A 255 18.75 6.83 1.20
N ALA A 256 19.78 6.86 0.36
CA ALA A 256 19.89 5.98 -0.79
C ALA A 256 20.05 4.51 -0.32
N PRO A 257 19.70 3.51 -1.15
CA PRO A 257 19.80 2.08 -0.77
C PRO A 257 21.19 1.60 -0.32
N ILE A 258 22.23 2.41 -0.55
CA ILE A 258 23.64 2.11 -0.29
C ILE A 258 24.00 2.35 1.19
N THR A 259 23.24 3.19 1.91
CA THR A 259 23.45 3.38 3.35
C THR A 259 22.90 2.18 4.10
N ARG A 260 23.70 1.62 5.02
CA ARG A 260 23.31 0.49 5.84
C ARG A 260 21.99 0.80 6.55
N THR A 261 20.97 0.00 6.24
CA THR A 261 19.67 0.11 6.87
C THR A 261 19.85 -0.19 8.37
N PRO A 262 19.29 0.62 9.30
CA PRO A 262 19.39 0.31 10.72
C PRO A 262 18.88 -1.11 11.00
N TRP A 263 19.53 -1.81 11.92
CA TRP A 263 19.31 -3.25 12.15
C TRP A 263 17.83 -3.56 12.44
N GLU A 264 17.10 -2.63 13.07
CA GLU A 264 15.70 -2.79 13.38
C GLU A 264 14.81 -2.89 12.13
N PHE A 265 15.24 -2.32 11.00
CA PHE A 265 14.53 -2.39 9.71
C PHE A 265 14.99 -3.55 8.84
N GLU A 266 15.98 -4.34 9.25
CA GLU A 266 16.39 -5.55 8.53
C GLU A 266 15.42 -6.73 8.81
N LEU A 267 15.40 -7.70 7.89
CA LEU A 267 14.62 -8.95 8.01
C LEU A 267 15.56 -10.07 8.46
N TYR A 268 15.33 -10.59 9.65
CA TYR A 268 16.05 -11.75 10.18
C TYR A 268 15.06 -12.91 10.27
N GLY A 269 15.15 -13.84 9.32
CA GLY A 269 14.43 -15.11 9.38
C GLY A 269 15.16 -16.09 10.30
N ASN A 270 14.39 -16.83 11.10
CA ASN A 270 14.91 -17.99 11.83
C ASN A 270 14.99 -19.20 10.90
#